data_AF-A0A1S3MTK5-F1
#
_entry.id   AF-A0A1S3MTK5-F1
#
_cell.length_a   1.000
_cell.length_b   1.000
_cell.length_c   1.000
_cell.angle_alpha   90.00
_cell.angle_beta   90.00
_cell.angle_gamma   90.00
#
_symmetry.space_group_name_H-M   'P 1'
#
loop_
_entity.id
_entity.type
_entity.pdbx_description
1 polymer ?
#
loop_
_entity_poly.entity_id
_entity_poly.type
_entity_poly.pdbx_seq_one_letter_code
_entity_poly.pdbx_strand_id
1 'polypeptide(L)'
;MALVPYDGNYLPVFSKLHKSSAEFHFADHNVRLTQDWNQLGVAAVVWDAAVVMCMYLELGQVELTGKVAIELGAGTGLVGIVAALLGKNSQGKLVGDLHYRAKPS
;
A
#
# COMPACT_ATOMS: atom_id res chain seq x y z
N MET A 1 -16.17 -0.40 2.82
CA MET A 1 -16.40 -1.02 1.50
C MET A 1 -17.00 0.06 0.61
N ALA A 2 -16.39 0.38 -0.53
CA ALA A 2 -16.93 1.36 -1.47
C ALA A 2 -17.54 0.62 -2.66
N LEU A 3 -18.76 0.98 -3.06
CA LEU A 3 -19.37 0.47 -4.28
C LEU A 3 -18.72 1.21 -5.46
N VAL A 4 -18.01 0.48 -6.31
CA VAL A 4 -17.38 1.04 -7.50
C VAL A 4 -18.17 0.54 -8.71
N PRO A 5 -18.83 1.44 -9.47
CA PRO A 5 -19.43 1.07 -10.74
C PRO A 5 -18.37 0.52 -11.68
N TYR A 6 -18.63 -0.65 -12.28
CA TYR A 6 -17.76 -1.27 -13.28
C TYR A 6 -18.16 -0.89 -14.71
N ASP A 7 -18.99 0.14 -14.89
CA ASP A 7 -19.34 0.63 -16.22
C ASP A 7 -18.18 1.48 -16.78
N GLY A 8 -17.96 1.40 -18.10
CA GLY A 8 -16.87 2.12 -18.80
C GLY A 8 -17.03 3.65 -18.79
N ASN A 9 -17.97 4.19 -18.01
CA ASN A 9 -18.11 5.62 -17.75
C ASN A 9 -17.24 5.97 -16.54
N TYR A 10 -15.94 6.04 -16.80
CA TYR A 10 -14.93 6.46 -15.82
C TYR A 10 -15.34 7.81 -15.23
N LEU A 11 -15.83 7.80 -13.99
CA LEU A 11 -16.03 9.04 -13.25
C LEU A 11 -14.70 9.81 -13.28
N PRO A 12 -14.69 11.13 -13.56
CA PRO A 12 -13.47 11.94 -13.65
C PRO A 12 -12.53 11.81 -12.42
N VAL A 13 -13.12 11.43 -11.28
CA VAL A 13 -12.45 11.05 -10.03
C VAL A 13 -11.36 9.97 -10.20
N PHE A 14 -11.53 9.01 -11.11
CA PHE A 14 -10.60 7.88 -11.27
C PHE A 14 -9.43 8.15 -12.22
N SER A 15 -9.30 9.35 -12.77
CA SER A 15 -8.19 9.71 -13.67
C SER A 15 -6.78 9.49 -13.06
N LYS A 16 -6.66 9.56 -11.72
CA LYS A 16 -5.42 9.22 -11.00
C LYS A 16 -5.09 7.72 -11.00
N LEU A 17 -6.08 6.85 -11.17
CA LEU A 17 -5.93 5.39 -11.19
C LEU A 17 -5.32 4.86 -12.50
N HIS A 18 -5.26 5.69 -13.54
CA HIS A 18 -4.76 5.30 -14.86
C HIS A 18 -3.24 5.48 -15.01
N LYS A 19 -2.56 6.00 -13.98
CA LYS A 19 -1.09 6.07 -13.96
C LYS A 19 -0.52 4.67 -13.72
N SER A 20 0.49 4.27 -14.50
CA SER A 20 1.15 2.97 -14.41
C SER A 20 1.92 2.75 -13.10
N SER A 21 2.16 3.81 -12.33
CA SER A 21 2.78 3.73 -11.01
C SER A 21 2.30 4.84 -10.08
N ALA A 22 2.40 4.57 -8.78
CA ALA A 22 2.25 5.53 -7.71
C ALA A 22 3.49 5.48 -6.81
N GLU A 23 3.96 6.65 -6.37
CA GLU A 23 5.12 6.80 -5.50
C GLU A 23 4.71 7.48 -4.20
N PHE A 24 5.17 6.94 -3.08
CA PHE A 24 4.91 7.43 -1.74
C PHE A 24 6.20 7.49 -0.93
N HIS A 25 6.22 8.34 0.07
CA HIS A 25 7.30 8.40 1.05
C HIS A 25 6.74 8.05 2.42
N PHE A 26 7.12 6.89 2.95
CA PHE A 26 6.67 6.38 4.24
C PHE A 26 7.80 5.63 4.95
N ALA A 27 7.84 5.71 6.28
CA ALA A 27 8.81 5.09 7.17
C ALA A 27 10.27 5.40 6.79
N ASP A 28 10.55 6.62 6.30
CA ASP A 28 11.83 7.05 5.71
C ASP A 28 12.22 6.32 4.41
N HIS A 29 11.28 5.71 3.70
CA HIS A 29 11.50 4.98 2.45
C HIS A 29 10.62 5.49 1.32
N ASN A 30 11.18 5.50 0.11
CA ASN A 30 10.41 5.71 -1.12
C ASN A 30 9.79 4.39 -1.56
N VAL A 31 8.47 4.30 -1.52
CA VAL A 31 7.70 3.14 -1.94
C VAL A 31 7.08 3.43 -3.30
N ARG A 32 7.53 2.70 -4.33
CA ARG A 32 6.96 2.76 -5.68
C ARG A 32 6.15 1.50 -5.95
N LEU A 33 4.90 1.68 -6.34
CA LEU A 33 3.95 0.61 -6.65
C LEU A 33 3.53 0.71 -8.11
N THR A 34 3.59 -0.41 -8.81
CA THR A 34 3.02 -0.54 -10.16
C THR A 34 1.50 -0.63 -10.05
N GLN A 35 0.81 0.02 -10.98
CA GLN A 35 -0.65 0.01 -11.06
C GLN A 35 -1.12 -0.36 -12.46
N ASP A 36 -2.21 -1.12 -12.55
CA ASP A 36 -2.84 -1.47 -13.83
C ASP A 36 -4.35 -1.61 -13.66
N TRP A 37 -5.04 -0.45 -13.62
CA TRP A 37 -6.50 -0.41 -13.58
C TRP A 37 -7.14 -1.13 -14.77
N ASN A 38 -6.53 -1.04 -15.95
CA ASN A 38 -7.13 -1.50 -17.19
C ASN A 38 -7.13 -3.03 -17.29
N GLN A 39 -6.06 -3.69 -16.84
CA GLN A 39 -5.96 -5.17 -16.90
C GLN A 39 -6.38 -5.85 -15.61
N LEU A 40 -6.14 -5.23 -14.45
CA LEU A 40 -6.27 -5.88 -13.14
C LEU A 40 -7.29 -5.18 -12.21
N GLY A 41 -7.87 -4.05 -12.64
CA GLY A 41 -9.01 -3.41 -11.99
C GLY A 41 -8.73 -2.90 -10.57
N VAL A 42 -9.75 -3.02 -9.72
CA VAL A 42 -9.81 -2.47 -8.36
C VAL A 42 -8.63 -2.87 -7.48
N ALA A 43 -8.09 -4.08 -7.65
CA ALA A 43 -6.99 -4.58 -6.82
C ALA A 43 -5.63 -4.00 -7.19
N ALA A 44 -5.47 -3.47 -8.42
CA ALA A 44 -4.18 -3.04 -8.96
C ALA A 44 -3.97 -1.52 -8.92
N VAL A 45 -4.64 -0.84 -8.00
CA VAL A 45 -4.46 0.59 -7.77
C VAL A 45 -4.42 0.88 -6.28
N VAL A 46 -3.73 1.96 -5.91
CA VAL A 46 -3.70 2.43 -4.53
C VAL A 46 -4.96 3.24 -4.26
N TRP A 47 -5.71 2.80 -3.25
CA TRP A 47 -6.87 3.51 -2.74
C TRP A 47 -6.47 4.54 -1.69
N ASP A 48 -7.17 5.67 -1.63
CA ASP A 48 -6.91 6.74 -0.64
C ASP A 48 -6.93 6.22 0.81
N ALA A 49 -7.79 5.24 1.11
CA ALA A 49 -7.84 4.60 2.42
C ALA A 49 -6.53 3.91 2.81
N ALA A 50 -5.81 3.32 1.85
CA ALA A 50 -4.50 2.72 2.10
C ALA A 50 -3.46 3.79 2.46
N VAL A 51 -3.51 4.95 1.80
CA VAL A 51 -2.63 6.09 2.10
C VAL A 51 -2.91 6.64 3.49
N VAL A 52 -4.17 6.84 3.85
CA VAL A 52 -4.59 7.31 5.18
C VAL A 52 -4.17 6.31 6.27
N MET A 53 -4.30 5.00 6.02
CA MET A 53 -3.84 3.99 6.96
C MET A 53 -2.32 4.03 7.17
N CYS A 54 -1.53 4.23 6.11
CA CYS A 54 -0.08 4.38 6.23
C CYS A 54 0.31 5.60 7.07
N MET A 55 -0.34 6.75 6.83
CA MET A 55 -0.16 7.94 7.66
C MET A 55 -0.48 7.67 9.13
N TYR A 56 -1.57 6.94 9.42
CA TYR A 56 -1.94 6.59 10.78
C TYR A 56 -0.90 5.67 11.46
N LEU A 57 -0.35 4.69 10.74
CA LEU A 57 0.69 3.81 11.27
C LEU A 57 1.98 4.59 11.59
N GLU A 58 2.36 5.57 10.76
CA GLU A 58 3.53 6.43 11.01
C GLU A 58 3.41 7.33 12.24
N LEU A 59 2.19 7.65 12.69
CA LEU A 59 1.99 8.40 13.94
C LEU A 59 2.45 7.62 15.19
N GLY A 60 2.88 6.35 15.02
CA GLY A 60 3.41 5.53 16.10
C GLY A 60 2.37 5.11 17.15
N GLN A 61 1.08 5.27 16.84
CA GLN A 61 -0.01 4.90 17.74
C GLN A 61 -0.27 3.38 17.79
N VAL A 62 0.37 2.63 16.89
CA VAL A 62 0.26 1.18 16.77
C VAL A 62 1.65 0.57 16.89
N GLU A 63 1.88 -0.26 17.91
CA GLU A 63 3.15 -0.99 18.08
C GLU A 63 3.22 -2.17 17.12
N LEU A 64 4.15 -2.13 16.17
CA LEU A 64 4.33 -3.14 15.13
C LEU A 64 5.56 -4.03 15.35
N THR A 65 6.47 -3.66 16.25
CA THR A 65 7.72 -4.39 16.49
C THR A 65 7.44 -5.78 17.05
N GLY A 66 7.98 -6.80 16.41
CA GLY A 66 7.82 -8.19 16.82
C GLY A 66 6.37 -8.71 16.73
N LYS A 67 5.47 -7.99 16.05
CA LYS A 67 4.09 -8.41 15.84
C LYS A 67 3.95 -9.23 14.57
N VAL A 68 3.01 -10.18 14.61
CA VAL A 68 2.54 -10.89 13.42
C VAL A 68 1.23 -10.22 13.00
N ALA A 69 1.19 -9.68 11.79
CA ALA A 69 0.04 -9.01 11.22
C ALA A 69 -0.34 -9.64 9.87
N ILE A 70 -1.62 -9.52 9.52
CA ILE A 70 -2.16 -9.93 8.22
C ILE A 70 -2.95 -8.76 7.61
N GLU A 71 -2.70 -8.46 6.34
CA GLU A 71 -3.45 -7.47 5.57
C GLU A 71 -4.47 -8.18 4.68
N LEU A 72 -5.76 -7.99 4.99
CA LEU A 72 -6.85 -8.57 4.20
C LEU A 72 -7.27 -7.61 3.09
N GLY A 73 -7.32 -8.11 1.86
CA GLY A 73 -7.65 -7.26 0.70
C GLY A 73 -6.56 -6.24 0.38
N ALA A 74 -5.30 -6.66 0.46
CA ALA A 74 -4.12 -5.79 0.33
C ALA A 74 -4.05 -4.98 -0.98
N GLY A 75 -4.67 -5.46 -2.05
CA GLY A 75 -4.57 -4.84 -3.37
C GLY A 75 -3.10 -4.73 -3.80
N THR A 76 -2.61 -3.51 -3.95
CA THR A 76 -1.19 -3.21 -4.26
C THR A 76 -0.22 -3.51 -3.11
N GLY A 77 -0.72 -3.70 -1.89
CA GLY A 77 0.08 -4.06 -0.71
C GLY A 77 0.76 -2.90 0.00
N LEU A 78 0.35 -1.65 -0.27
CA LEU A 78 0.97 -0.45 0.32
C LEU A 78 1.01 -0.53 1.86
N VAL A 79 -0.09 -0.88 2.52
CA VAL A 79 -0.17 -0.87 3.99
C VAL A 79 0.71 -1.96 4.58
N GLY A 80 0.69 -3.18 4.03
CA GLY A 80 1.56 -4.26 4.47
C GLY A 80 3.04 -3.94 4.32
N ILE A 81 3.43 -3.27 3.24
CA ILE A 81 4.80 -2.79 3.02
C ILE A 81 5.20 -1.77 4.10
N VAL A 82 4.38 -0.74 4.33
CA VAL A 82 4.66 0.30 5.34
C VAL A 82 4.67 -0.28 6.75
N ALA A 83 3.75 -1.19 7.08
CA ALA A 83 3.72 -1.87 8.37
C ALA A 83 4.99 -2.71 8.60
N ALA A 84 5.47 -3.42 7.58
CA ALA A 84 6.70 -4.20 7.65
C ALA A 84 7.96 -3.32 7.82
N LEU A 85 7.99 -2.15 7.17
CA LEU A 85 9.05 -1.15 7.33
C LEU A 85 9.10 -0.63 8.77
N LEU A 86 7.96 -0.17 9.30
CA LEU A 86 7.86 0.36 10.66
C LEU A 86 8.18 -0.70 11.73
N GLY A 87 7.74 -1.95 11.53
CA GLY A 87 8.04 -3.05 12.46
C GLY A 87 9.51 -3.47 12.53
N LYS A 88 10.33 -3.09 11.53
CA LYS A 88 11.79 -3.33 11.51
C LYS A 88 12.60 -2.17 12.07
N ASN A 89 12.15 -0.93 11.88
CA ASN A 89 12.91 0.28 12.20
C ASN A 89 13.10 0.52 13.71
N SER A 90 12.34 -0.15 14.57
CA SER A 90 12.52 -0.08 16.02
C SER A 90 13.80 -0.78 16.53
N GLN A 91 14.55 -1.48 15.66
CA GLN A 91 15.85 -2.06 15.97
C GLN A 91 16.93 -1.61 14.97
N GLY A 92 17.24 -0.32 14.93
CA GLY A 92 18.44 0.19 14.27
C GLY A 92 18.41 0.16 12.73
N LYS A 93 18.68 1.31 12.15
CA LYS A 93 18.89 1.58 10.71
C LYS A 93 19.52 0.41 9.94
N LEU A 94 18.70 -0.35 9.20
CA LEU A 94 19.18 -1.31 8.21
C LEU A 94 19.05 -0.69 6.82
N VAL A 95 20.21 -0.38 6.22
CA VAL A 95 20.34 -0.07 4.79
C VAL A 95 20.32 -1.39 4.04
N GLY A 96 19.25 -1.68 3.30
CA GLY A 96 19.18 -2.86 2.42
C GLY A 96 17.80 -3.07 1.80
N ASP A 97 17.78 -3.19 0.47
CA ASP A 97 16.58 -3.35 -0.35
C ASP A 97 15.64 -4.47 0.14
N LEU A 98 14.39 -4.11 0.40
CA LEU A 98 13.37 -5.03 0.90
C LEU A 98 12.70 -5.79 -0.24
N HIS A 99 13.02 -7.07 -0.37
CA HIS A 99 12.19 -8.01 -1.11
C HIS A 99 10.96 -8.40 -0.27
N TYR A 100 9.82 -7.80 -0.57
CA TYR A 100 8.51 -8.25 -0.10
C TYR A 100 8.06 -9.46 -0.94
N ARG A 101 7.78 -10.60 -0.31
CA ARG A 101 7.23 -11.79 -0.98
C ARG A 101 5.84 -12.06 -0.41
N ALA A 102 4.81 -11.53 -1.08
CA ALA A 102 3.44 -11.98 -0.86
C ALA A 102 3.38 -13.49 -1.18
N LYS A 103 2.95 -14.32 -0.22
CA LYS A 103 2.66 -15.72 -0.51
C LYS A 103 1.33 -15.79 -1.26
N PRO A 104 1.28 -16.40 -2.46
CA PRO A 104 0.01 -16.75 -3.07
C PRO A 104 -0.69 -17.83 -2.24
N SER A 105 -2.00 -17.69 -2.10
CA SER A 105 -2.93 -18.68 -1.53
C SER A 105 -2.94 -19.97 -2.34
#